data_AF-A0A652KHF9-F1
#
_entry.id   AF-A0A652KHF9-F1
#
_cell.length_a   1.000
_cell.length_b   1.000
_cell.length_c   1.000
_cell.angle_alpha   90.00
_cell.angle_beta   90.00
_cell.angle_gamma   90.00
#
_symmetry.space_group_name_H-M   'P 1'
#
loop_
_entity.id
_entity.type
_entity.pdbx_description
1 polymer ?
#
loop_
_entity_poly.entity_id
_entity_poly.type
_entity_poly.pdbx_seq_one_letter_code
_entity_poly.pdbx_strand_id
1 'polypeptide(L)'
;QYLSPEQALGRGVDARSDLYSVGIMLFHLLTGRIPFDADSPLAIAYAHVQEEPAAPSSINRSVTPAMDALVARALKKNPNERFPSAAAMQDEIARVLNASGPAGAPVIIGGGAPANSGSGVGSAVFPPVDQATPAPHGVQTPYQPHPHQPGPYGAPTPAPTPGYGYPQAAQPYGTPAHLAHQTPPPYTMSPQTATGTAGGGSKRNMPVIVGSIVVALVAIGGLVAFLNMDDDPGNGKGGDPGSSESSVAGEHKPPERNRTMETTQCTDAREDTDDPAKVQAPNFVYKDILSAKACALAAGWTVKVIEVEGNTYAEDQVIDQFPTSGTAVAEEGAHFELRIATGDPA
;
A
#
# COMPACT_ATOMS: atom_id res chain seq x y z
N GLN A 1 2.31 0.33 -2.13
CA GLN A 1 3.22 0.76 -1.04
C GLN A 1 2.44 1.47 0.07
N TYR A 2 1.66 2.53 -0.22
CA TYR A 2 0.84 3.24 0.78
C TYR A 2 -0.67 3.08 0.53
N LEU A 3 -1.06 1.98 -0.12
CA LEU A 3 -2.45 1.72 -0.54
C LEU A 3 -3.21 1.09 0.64
N SER A 4 -4.43 1.54 0.94
CA SER A 4 -5.23 0.90 1.98
C SER A 4 -5.90 -0.40 1.49
N PRO A 5 -6.28 -1.33 2.39
CA PRO A 5 -6.91 -2.60 2.03
C PRO A 5 -8.20 -2.42 1.22
N GLU A 6 -9.03 -1.44 1.59
CA GLU A 6 -10.25 -1.09 0.87
C GLU A 6 -9.98 -0.52 -0.53
N GLN A 7 -8.93 0.30 -0.70
CA GLN A 7 -8.50 0.77 -2.01
C GLN A 7 -7.97 -0.39 -2.89
N ALA A 8 -7.21 -1.32 -2.32
CA ALA A 8 -6.74 -2.53 -3.00
C ALA A 8 -7.88 -3.46 -3.44
N LEU A 9 -9.04 -3.39 -2.77
CA LEU A 9 -10.24 -4.18 -3.05
C LEU A 9 -11.31 -3.42 -3.85
N GLY A 10 -11.04 -2.18 -4.29
CA GLY A 10 -12.03 -1.34 -4.99
C GLY A 10 -13.28 -1.01 -4.18
N ARG A 11 -13.19 -1.05 -2.83
CA ARG A 11 -14.30 -0.77 -1.90
C ARG A 11 -14.41 0.72 -1.61
N GLY A 12 -15.52 1.12 -1.00
CA GLY A 12 -15.73 2.49 -0.53
C GLY A 12 -14.58 2.98 0.35
N VAL A 13 -14.01 4.14 -0.01
CA VAL A 13 -12.86 4.78 0.63
C VAL A 13 -13.38 5.91 1.52
N ASP A 14 -12.91 5.96 2.76
CA ASP A 14 -13.21 7.05 3.70
C ASP A 14 -11.91 7.64 4.29
N ALA A 15 -12.04 8.64 5.17
CA ALA A 15 -10.88 9.29 5.79
C ALA A 15 -9.97 8.34 6.61
N ARG A 16 -10.41 7.11 6.93
CA ARG A 16 -9.60 6.11 7.63
C ARG A 16 -8.69 5.34 6.68
N SER A 17 -8.86 5.49 5.37
CA SER A 17 -7.90 5.05 4.36
C SER A 17 -6.61 5.86 4.47
N ASP A 18 -6.70 7.18 4.61
CA ASP A 18 -5.54 8.05 4.84
C ASP A 18 -4.82 7.72 6.16
N LEU A 19 -5.58 7.36 7.21
CA LEU A 19 -5.00 6.94 8.50
C LEU A 19 -4.21 5.62 8.38
N TYR A 20 -4.61 4.72 7.48
CA TYR A 20 -3.82 3.53 7.17
C TYR A 20 -2.52 3.92 6.46
N SER A 21 -2.58 4.80 5.45
CA SER A 21 -1.41 5.32 4.72
C SER A 21 -0.42 6.03 5.64
N VAL A 22 -0.91 6.84 6.59
CA VAL A 22 -0.11 7.45 7.66
C VAL A 22 0.49 6.39 8.59
N GLY A 23 -0.23 5.31 8.89
CA GLY A 23 0.32 4.15 9.61
C GLY A 23 1.49 3.49 8.90
N ILE A 24 1.42 3.35 7.56
CA ILE A 24 2.51 2.81 6.74
C ILE A 24 3.71 3.78 6.76
N MET A 25 3.47 5.09 6.62
CA MET A 25 4.52 6.11 6.73
C MET A 25 5.19 6.10 8.11
N LEU A 26 4.42 5.98 9.18
CA LEU A 26 4.96 5.93 10.54
C LEU A 26 5.80 4.68 10.76
N PHE A 27 5.35 3.51 10.27
CA PHE A 27 6.18 2.30 10.25
C PHE A 27 7.51 2.53 9.52
N HIS A 28 7.48 3.19 8.35
CA HIS A 28 8.69 3.53 7.58
C HIS A 28 9.62 4.43 8.39
N LEU A 29 9.12 5.54 8.94
CA LEU A 29 9.92 6.48 9.72
C LEU A 29 10.57 5.84 10.97
N LEU A 30 9.92 4.84 11.57
CA LEU A 30 10.43 4.12 12.75
C LEU A 30 11.45 3.02 12.42
N THR A 31 11.42 2.46 11.21
CA THR A 31 12.18 1.23 10.86
C THR A 31 13.14 1.39 9.69
N GLY A 32 13.00 2.45 8.88
CA GLY A 32 13.70 2.64 7.61
C GLY A 32 13.24 1.70 6.49
N ARG A 33 12.08 1.03 6.64
CA ARG A 33 11.54 0.05 5.68
C ARG A 33 10.02 0.16 5.58
N ILE A 34 9.44 -0.16 4.43
CA ILE A 34 7.98 -0.36 4.34
C ILE A 34 7.59 -1.73 4.95
N PRO A 35 6.36 -1.87 5.50
CA PRO A 35 5.93 -3.11 6.16
C PRO A 35 5.57 -4.23 5.18
N PHE A 36 5.27 -3.89 3.92
CA PHE A 36 4.97 -4.82 2.84
C PHE A 36 5.82 -4.45 1.63
N ASP A 37 6.70 -5.35 1.21
CA ASP A 37 7.60 -5.19 0.07
C ASP A 37 7.54 -6.48 -0.78
N ALA A 38 7.36 -6.33 -2.09
CA ALA A 38 7.18 -7.47 -3.00
C ALA A 38 7.43 -7.07 -4.47
N ASP A 39 7.85 -8.04 -5.28
CA ASP A 39 8.34 -7.83 -6.65
C ASP A 39 7.27 -7.37 -7.67
N SER A 40 5.99 -7.26 -7.29
CA SER A 40 4.93 -6.78 -8.18
C SER A 40 3.87 -5.94 -7.46
N PRO A 41 3.24 -4.95 -8.14
CA PRO A 41 2.16 -4.14 -7.57
C PRO A 41 0.98 -4.98 -7.05
N LEU A 42 0.67 -6.10 -7.74
CA LEU A 42 -0.40 -7.01 -7.34
C LEU A 42 -0.06 -7.75 -6.03
N ALA A 43 1.19 -8.20 -5.87
CA ALA A 43 1.64 -8.82 -4.62
C ALA A 43 1.63 -7.81 -3.45
N ILE A 44 2.03 -6.56 -3.69
CA ILE A 44 1.95 -5.48 -2.69
C ILE A 44 0.48 -5.21 -2.29
N ALA A 45 -0.45 -5.19 -3.25
CA ALA A 45 -1.87 -5.05 -2.97
C ALA A 45 -2.43 -6.24 -2.15
N TYR A 46 -2.04 -7.47 -2.50
CA TYR A 46 -2.39 -8.67 -1.75
C TYR A 46 -1.88 -8.60 -0.29
N ALA A 47 -0.62 -8.22 -0.07
CA ALA A 47 -0.04 -8.06 1.25
C ALA A 47 -0.78 -6.99 2.09
N HIS A 48 -1.12 -5.84 1.49
CA HIS A 48 -1.96 -4.84 2.15
C HIS A 48 -3.32 -5.40 2.58
N VAL A 49 -3.93 -6.33 1.84
CA VAL A 49 -5.21 -6.96 2.18
C VAL A 49 -5.06 -8.07 3.24
N GLN A 50 -4.11 -8.99 3.06
CA GLN A 50 -4.09 -10.29 3.76
C GLN A 50 -3.00 -10.43 4.82
N GLU A 51 -1.84 -9.77 4.67
CA GLU A 51 -0.68 -9.99 5.53
C GLU A 51 -0.67 -9.05 6.73
N GLU A 52 -0.51 -9.56 7.94
CA GLU A 52 -0.31 -8.68 9.11
C GLU A 52 1.10 -8.07 9.07
N PRO A 53 1.25 -6.76 9.32
CA PRO A 53 2.56 -6.10 9.31
C PRO A 53 3.41 -6.61 10.48
N ALA A 54 4.73 -6.66 10.28
CA ALA A 54 5.67 -6.88 11.38
C ALA A 54 5.50 -5.78 12.46
N ALA A 55 5.87 -6.08 13.70
CA ALA A 55 5.96 -5.04 14.74
C ALA A 55 7.20 -4.17 14.50
N PRO A 56 7.12 -2.82 14.51
CA PRO A 56 8.27 -1.94 14.37
C PRO A 56 9.45 -2.31 15.27
N SER A 57 9.20 -2.69 16.54
CA SER A 57 10.24 -3.10 17.50
C SER A 57 11.01 -4.36 17.11
N SER A 58 10.46 -5.21 16.24
CA SER A 58 11.16 -6.38 15.70
C SER A 58 12.29 -6.01 14.73
N ILE A 59 12.21 -4.82 14.11
CA ILE A 59 13.23 -4.27 13.19
C ILE A 59 14.11 -3.25 13.92
N ASN A 60 13.50 -2.34 14.68
CA ASN A 60 14.21 -1.31 15.45
C ASN A 60 13.91 -1.45 16.95
N ARG A 61 14.86 -2.04 17.69
CA ARG A 61 14.75 -2.30 19.14
C ARG A 61 14.63 -1.05 20.03
N SER A 62 14.82 0.15 19.49
CA SER A 62 14.56 1.42 20.19
C SER A 62 13.08 1.83 20.17
N VAL A 63 12.24 1.17 19.37
CA VAL A 63 10.80 1.44 19.31
C VAL A 63 10.10 0.79 20.51
N THR A 64 9.23 1.55 21.19
CA THR A 64 8.55 1.09 22.40
C THR A 64 7.30 0.26 22.07
N PRO A 65 6.85 -0.66 22.96
CA PRO A 65 5.62 -1.42 22.75
C PRO A 65 4.36 -0.56 22.59
N ALA A 66 4.35 0.66 23.15
CA ALA A 66 3.27 1.63 22.98
C ALA A 66 3.22 2.18 21.55
N MET A 67 4.38 2.36 20.90
CA MET A 67 4.47 2.77 19.50
C MET A 67 4.11 1.61 18.55
N ASP A 68 4.50 0.37 18.88
CA ASP A 68 4.04 -0.82 18.15
C ASP A 68 2.51 -0.91 18.15
N ALA A 69 1.87 -0.73 19.32
CA ALA A 69 0.42 -0.78 19.45
C ALA A 69 -0.29 0.31 18.63
N LEU A 70 0.29 1.51 18.57
CA LEU A 70 -0.22 2.63 17.78
C LEU A 70 -0.17 2.31 16.27
N VAL A 71 0.98 1.84 15.78
CA VAL A 71 1.17 1.44 14.38
C VAL A 71 0.27 0.26 14.02
N ALA A 72 0.21 -0.78 14.86
CA ALA A 72 -0.64 -1.94 14.67
C ALA A 72 -2.14 -1.58 14.60
N ARG A 73 -2.59 -0.58 15.37
CA ARG A 73 -3.96 -0.06 15.29
C ARG A 73 -4.21 0.73 14.00
N ALA A 74 -3.27 1.57 13.57
CA ALA A 74 -3.38 2.30 12.31
C ALA A 74 -3.47 1.35 11.10
N LEU A 75 -2.71 0.24 11.15
CA LEU A 75 -2.62 -0.75 10.07
C LEU A 75 -3.67 -1.86 10.12
N LYS A 76 -4.73 -1.74 10.95
CA LYS A 76 -5.81 -2.72 10.99
C LYS A 76 -6.51 -2.84 9.63
N LYS A 77 -6.75 -4.08 9.19
CA LYS A 77 -7.39 -4.34 7.88
C LYS A 77 -8.79 -3.76 7.82
N ASN A 78 -9.60 -4.00 8.85
CA ASN A 78 -10.94 -3.42 9.02
C ASN A 78 -10.86 -1.92 9.39
N PRO A 79 -11.42 -0.99 8.58
CA PRO A 79 -11.43 0.43 8.90
C PRO A 79 -12.11 0.78 10.24
N ASN A 80 -13.03 -0.05 10.73
CA ASN A 80 -13.71 0.18 12.02
C ASN A 80 -12.82 -0.11 13.25
N GLU A 81 -11.71 -0.82 13.08
CA GLU A 81 -10.75 -1.11 14.16
C GLU A 81 -9.60 -0.07 14.23
N ARG A 82 -9.50 0.81 13.23
CA ARG A 82 -8.50 1.88 13.16
C ARG A 82 -8.83 3.02 14.14
N PHE A 83 -8.14 4.15 13.97
CA PHE A 83 -8.55 5.41 14.59
C PHE A 83 -9.80 5.96 13.88
N PRO A 84 -10.79 6.49 14.61
CA PRO A 84 -12.02 7.00 14.00
C PRO A 84 -11.81 8.31 13.24
N SER A 85 -10.74 9.06 13.55
CA SER A 85 -10.38 10.33 12.91
C SER A 85 -8.87 10.62 13.07
N ALA A 86 -8.35 11.58 12.29
CA ALA A 86 -6.98 12.06 12.41
C ALA A 86 -6.69 12.68 13.79
N ALA A 87 -7.65 13.43 14.36
CA ALA A 87 -7.52 13.98 15.71
C ALA A 87 -7.34 12.87 16.76
N ALA A 88 -8.13 11.79 16.69
CA ALA A 88 -8.00 10.66 17.60
C ALA A 88 -6.65 9.92 17.46
N MET A 89 -6.05 9.90 16.26
CA MET A 89 -4.68 9.41 16.06
C MET A 89 -3.64 10.38 16.64
N GLN A 90 -3.83 11.69 16.48
CA GLN A 90 -2.94 12.71 17.02
C GLN A 90 -2.90 12.69 18.56
N ASP A 91 -4.06 12.56 19.21
CA ASP A 91 -4.19 12.43 20.67
C ASP A 91 -3.48 11.17 21.19
N GLU A 92 -3.58 10.06 20.45
CA GLU A 92 -2.87 8.82 20.74
C GLU A 92 -1.34 9.02 20.63
N ILE A 93 -0.86 9.63 19.55
CA ILE A 93 0.57 9.94 19.36
C ILE A 93 1.08 10.81 20.50
N ALA A 94 0.36 11.88 20.85
CA ALA A 94 0.72 12.75 21.96
C ALA A 94 0.77 11.98 23.30
N ARG A 95 -0.20 11.09 23.57
CA ARG A 95 -0.19 10.24 24.77
C ARG A 95 1.00 9.29 24.79
N VAL A 96 1.32 8.63 23.67
CA VAL A 96 2.45 7.70 23.56
C VAL A 96 3.78 8.42 23.75
N LEU A 97 3.96 9.61 23.16
CA LEU A 97 5.17 10.43 23.35
C LEU A 97 5.32 10.90 24.81
N ASN A 98 4.24 11.36 25.45
CA ASN A 98 4.27 11.78 26.85
C ASN A 98 4.49 10.61 27.82
N ALA A 99 3.96 9.42 27.51
CA ALA A 99 4.23 8.19 28.26
C ALA A 99 5.66 7.66 28.03
N SER A 100 6.30 8.03 26.92
CA SER A 100 7.69 7.71 26.58
C SER A 100 8.70 8.70 27.21
N GLY A 101 8.34 9.31 28.33
CA GLY A 101 9.27 10.10 29.17
C GLY A 101 10.56 9.33 29.43
N PRO A 102 11.70 10.04 29.54
CA PRO A 102 13.03 9.56 29.14
C PRO A 102 13.26 8.11 29.56
N ALA A 103 13.32 7.24 28.56
CA ALA A 103 13.46 5.79 28.72
C ALA A 103 14.60 5.52 29.71
N GLY A 104 14.22 5.11 30.92
CA GLY A 104 15.15 5.00 32.02
C GLY A 104 16.27 4.06 31.63
N ALA A 105 17.48 4.59 31.50
CA ALA A 105 18.68 3.77 31.53
C ALA A 105 18.55 2.85 32.75
N PRO A 106 18.80 1.53 32.63
CA PRO A 106 18.62 0.62 33.74
C PRO A 106 19.44 1.16 34.91
N VAL A 107 18.78 1.49 36.01
CA VAL A 107 19.44 1.98 37.22
C VAL A 107 20.22 0.80 37.78
N ILE A 108 21.46 0.66 37.32
CA ILE A 108 22.47 -0.16 37.97
C ILE A 108 22.64 0.47 39.35
N ILE A 109 22.14 -0.20 40.38
CA ILE A 109 22.34 0.18 41.78
C ILE A 109 23.81 -0.15 42.13
N GLY A 110 24.72 0.68 41.62
CA GLY A 110 26.09 0.79 42.09
C GLY A 110 26.12 1.68 43.33
N GLY A 111 26.78 1.21 44.39
CA GLY A 111 26.56 1.72 45.74
C GLY A 111 27.21 3.08 46.09
N GLY A 112 26.58 3.79 47.03
CA GLY A 112 27.10 4.99 47.72
C GLY A 112 26.73 6.32 47.03
N ALA A 113 26.32 7.39 47.71
CA ALA A 113 26.13 7.64 49.15
C ALA A 113 24.95 8.66 49.34
N PRO A 114 24.60 9.15 50.55
CA PRO A 114 23.20 9.36 50.93
C PRO A 114 22.53 10.64 50.39
N ALA A 115 21.25 10.51 50.04
CA ALA A 115 20.35 11.64 49.89
C ALA A 115 19.79 12.07 51.26
N ASN A 116 20.12 13.28 51.71
CA ASN A 116 19.47 13.91 52.85
C ASN A 116 18.04 14.32 52.45
N SER A 117 17.02 13.66 53.00
CA SER A 117 15.62 14.11 52.94
C SER A 117 14.84 13.53 54.10
N GLY A 118 14.92 14.20 55.25
CA GLY A 118 14.07 13.89 56.39
C GLY A 118 12.68 14.51 56.22
N SER A 119 11.65 13.68 56.10
CA SER A 119 10.31 13.88 56.71
C SER A 119 9.31 12.82 56.24
N GLY A 120 8.54 12.27 57.18
CA GLY A 120 7.24 11.67 56.87
C GLY A 120 7.18 10.17 56.52
N VAL A 121 7.55 9.28 57.45
CA VAL A 121 6.82 8.01 57.69
C VAL A 121 6.90 7.61 59.16
N GLY A 122 6.00 8.16 59.97
CA GLY A 122 5.81 7.75 61.37
C GLY A 122 4.63 6.80 61.51
N SER A 123 4.85 5.48 61.36
CA SER A 123 4.13 4.39 62.05
C SER A 123 4.41 3.04 61.40
N ALA A 124 5.29 2.26 62.02
CA ALA A 124 5.30 0.80 61.90
C ALA A 124 5.51 0.22 63.30
N VAL A 125 4.49 -0.44 63.84
CA VAL A 125 4.51 -1.06 65.16
C VAL A 125 5.25 -2.39 65.06
N PHE A 126 6.36 -2.53 65.78
CA PHE A 126 7.00 -3.81 66.03
C PHE A 126 6.49 -4.42 67.36
N PRO A 127 6.16 -5.72 67.42
CA PRO A 127 6.12 -6.43 68.69
C PRO A 127 7.56 -6.72 69.19
N PRO A 128 7.78 -6.79 70.51
CA PRO A 128 9.10 -7.07 71.06
C PRO A 128 9.50 -8.55 70.86
N VAL A 129 10.81 -8.78 70.76
CA VAL A 129 11.43 -10.11 70.81
C VAL A 129 11.95 -10.38 72.21
N ASP A 130 11.65 -11.57 72.74
CA ASP A 130 12.33 -12.11 73.92
C ASP A 130 13.14 -13.35 73.57
N GLN A 131 14.24 -13.55 74.30
CA GLN A 131 15.35 -14.42 73.94
C GLN A 131 15.24 -15.82 74.57
N ALA A 132 15.69 -16.85 73.85
CA ALA A 132 16.59 -17.88 74.40
C ALA A 132 17.07 -18.85 73.30
N THR A 133 18.39 -18.99 73.14
CA THR A 133 19.03 -20.16 72.51
C THR A 133 19.32 -21.22 73.59
N PRO A 134 19.43 -22.50 73.22
CA PRO A 134 20.77 -23.06 73.01
C PRO A 134 20.89 -24.05 71.82
N ALA A 135 22.13 -24.36 71.47
CA ALA A 135 22.57 -25.44 70.56
C ALA A 135 23.74 -26.20 71.26
N PRO A 136 24.54 -27.08 70.64
CA PRO A 136 24.38 -27.87 69.39
C PRO A 136 24.89 -29.35 69.51
N HIS A 137 24.28 -30.32 68.80
CA HIS A 137 24.91 -31.59 68.38
C HIS A 137 24.20 -32.09 67.09
N GLY A 138 24.78 -32.76 66.10
CA GLY A 138 26.19 -33.12 65.82
C GLY A 138 26.26 -34.15 64.66
N VAL A 139 26.82 -33.73 63.51
CA VAL A 139 27.42 -34.48 62.37
C VAL A 139 27.01 -35.96 62.10
N GLN A 140 26.61 -36.28 60.85
CA GLN A 140 27.16 -37.37 59.98
C GLN A 140 26.33 -37.57 58.68
N THR A 141 27.00 -37.53 57.53
CA THR A 141 26.60 -38.19 56.26
C THR A 141 27.45 -39.47 56.11
N PRO A 142 26.93 -40.58 55.56
CA PRO A 142 27.05 -40.76 54.10
C PRO A 142 25.97 -41.61 53.38
N TYR A 143 25.88 -41.39 52.06
CA TYR A 143 25.68 -42.35 50.96
C TYR A 143 24.87 -43.66 51.18
N GLN A 144 23.80 -43.87 50.39
CA GLN A 144 23.79 -44.79 49.22
C GLN A 144 22.41 -44.76 48.48
N PRO A 145 22.34 -44.89 47.13
CA PRO A 145 21.07 -44.97 46.40
C PRO A 145 20.56 -46.42 46.22
N HIS A 146 19.23 -46.59 46.21
CA HIS A 146 18.56 -47.88 45.92
C HIS A 146 18.04 -47.96 44.48
N PRO A 147 17.85 -49.16 43.88
CA PRO A 147 17.79 -49.29 42.42
C PRO A 147 16.42 -49.71 41.84
N HIS A 148 16.15 -49.20 40.63
CA HIS A 148 15.27 -49.68 39.53
C HIS A 148 14.21 -50.79 39.76
N GLN A 149 12.99 -50.56 39.25
CA GLN A 149 12.27 -51.52 38.38
C GLN A 149 11.32 -50.77 37.41
N PRO A 150 10.94 -51.38 36.26
CA PRO A 150 10.51 -50.62 35.07
C PRO A 150 9.03 -50.79 34.66
N GLY A 151 8.48 -49.76 34.01
CA GLY A 151 7.25 -49.83 33.22
C GLY A 151 7.52 -50.08 31.73
N PRO A 152 6.55 -50.58 30.93
CA PRO A 152 6.80 -51.09 29.57
C PRO A 152 6.44 -50.09 28.45
N TYR A 153 6.96 -50.36 27.23
CA TYR A 153 6.74 -49.64 25.95
C TYR A 153 7.32 -48.19 25.94
N GLY A 154 8.29 -47.74 25.12
CA GLY A 154 8.94 -48.22 23.89
C GLY A 154 8.47 -47.39 22.67
N ALA A 155 9.30 -46.72 21.84
CA ALA A 155 10.73 -46.36 21.88
C ALA A 155 11.00 -45.18 20.90
N PRO A 156 12.03 -44.32 21.09
CA PRO A 156 12.49 -43.35 20.09
C PRO A 156 13.88 -43.66 19.50
N THR A 157 14.09 -43.32 18.22
CA THR A 157 15.35 -43.54 17.48
C THR A 157 16.41 -42.47 17.80
N PRO A 158 17.72 -42.79 17.90
CA PRO A 158 18.74 -41.83 18.36
C PRO A 158 19.34 -40.96 17.25
N ALA A 159 19.76 -39.74 17.63
CA ALA A 159 20.73 -38.93 16.88
C ALA A 159 22.13 -39.03 17.53
N PRO A 160 23.24 -39.04 16.76
CA PRO A 160 24.59 -39.05 17.32
C PRO A 160 25.16 -37.63 17.55
N THR A 161 25.84 -37.47 18.69
CA THR A 161 26.55 -36.25 19.14
C THR A 161 27.96 -36.09 18.56
N PRO A 162 28.59 -34.90 18.65
CA PRO A 162 29.85 -34.60 17.97
C PRO A 162 31.10 -35.01 18.76
N GLY A 163 32.18 -35.36 18.04
CA GLY A 163 33.52 -35.61 18.60
C GLY A 163 34.58 -34.68 17.99
N TYR A 164 35.31 -33.96 18.85
CA TYR A 164 36.47 -33.13 18.49
C TYR A 164 37.77 -33.96 18.51
N GLY A 165 38.69 -33.71 17.57
CA GLY A 165 40.05 -34.31 17.61
C GLY A 165 40.90 -34.08 16.35
N TYR A 166 41.74 -33.05 16.37
CA TYR A 166 42.92 -32.84 15.48
C TYR A 166 44.17 -33.53 16.12
N PRO A 167 45.39 -33.62 15.51
CA PRO A 167 45.92 -32.82 14.37
C PRO A 167 46.81 -33.53 13.30
N GLN A 168 47.34 -32.71 12.37
CA GLN A 168 48.53 -32.91 11.50
C GLN A 168 48.37 -33.83 10.25
N ALA A 169 48.99 -33.57 9.08
CA ALA A 169 49.99 -32.55 8.69
C ALA A 169 50.00 -32.22 7.16
N ALA A 170 50.65 -31.09 6.81
CA ALA A 170 51.38 -30.77 5.58
C ALA A 170 50.69 -30.70 4.18
N GLN A 171 50.84 -29.53 3.55
CA GLN A 171 50.76 -29.28 2.09
C GLN A 171 52.10 -29.66 1.42
N PRO A 172 52.15 -30.00 0.10
CA PRO A 172 52.43 -28.96 -0.90
C PRO A 172 51.87 -29.14 -2.34
N TYR A 173 51.59 -28.00 -3.00
CA TYR A 173 51.70 -27.69 -4.44
C TYR A 173 51.17 -28.64 -5.55
N GLY A 174 50.34 -28.08 -6.45
CA GLY A 174 50.20 -28.57 -7.83
C GLY A 174 48.89 -28.16 -8.54
N THR A 175 48.95 -27.27 -9.53
CA THR A 175 47.89 -27.07 -10.55
C THR A 175 48.03 -28.14 -11.66
N PRO A 176 46.94 -28.62 -12.31
CA PRO A 176 46.46 -27.94 -13.52
C PRO A 176 44.94 -28.08 -13.91
N ALA A 177 44.50 -27.12 -14.73
CA ALA A 177 43.54 -27.23 -15.86
C ALA A 177 42.08 -27.79 -15.71
N HIS A 178 41.13 -26.84 -15.66
CA HIS A 178 39.89 -26.68 -16.46
C HIS A 178 39.19 -27.84 -17.24
N LEU A 179 37.87 -27.96 -17.00
CA LEU A 179 36.78 -28.32 -17.95
C LEU A 179 35.48 -27.65 -17.41
N ALA A 180 34.92 -26.57 -17.96
CA ALA A 180 34.30 -26.33 -19.28
C ALA A 180 32.80 -26.75 -19.39
N HIS A 181 31.89 -25.77 -19.34
CA HIS A 181 30.49 -25.75 -19.86
C HIS A 181 30.08 -24.25 -19.93
N GLN A 182 30.40 -23.51 -21.00
CA GLN A 182 29.61 -23.26 -22.22
C GLN A 182 28.27 -22.50 -22.03
N THR A 183 28.20 -21.30 -22.63
CA THR A 183 27.04 -20.40 -22.78
C THR A 183 26.78 -20.12 -24.27
N PRO A 184 25.54 -19.73 -24.68
CA PRO A 184 25.18 -19.51 -26.08
C PRO A 184 25.72 -18.18 -26.68
N PRO A 185 25.79 -18.04 -28.02
CA PRO A 185 26.47 -16.92 -28.69
C PRO A 185 25.58 -15.68 -28.92
N PRO A 186 26.17 -14.47 -28.99
CA PRO A 186 25.50 -13.23 -29.41
C PRO A 186 25.54 -13.01 -30.93
N TYR A 187 24.54 -12.30 -31.47
CA TYR A 187 24.53 -11.87 -32.87
C TYR A 187 25.44 -10.65 -33.11
N THR A 188 26.22 -10.68 -34.17
CA THR A 188 27.12 -9.59 -34.61
C THR A 188 26.49 -8.75 -35.72
N MET A 189 26.49 -7.42 -35.57
CA MET A 189 26.25 -6.51 -36.68
C MET A 189 27.47 -6.44 -37.62
N SER A 190 27.24 -6.33 -38.92
CA SER A 190 28.27 -6.04 -39.93
C SER A 190 27.76 -4.92 -40.88
N PRO A 191 28.57 -3.90 -41.19
CA PRO A 191 28.18 -2.84 -42.12
C PRO A 191 28.58 -3.18 -43.56
N GLN A 192 27.77 -2.78 -44.55
CA GLN A 192 28.23 -2.67 -45.94
C GLN A 192 27.50 -1.59 -46.73
N THR A 193 28.22 -1.04 -47.71
CA THR A 193 27.98 0.26 -48.35
C THR A 193 27.08 0.19 -49.60
N ALA A 194 26.56 1.34 -50.00
CA ALA A 194 25.58 1.50 -51.08
C ALA A 194 26.14 1.35 -52.51
N THR A 195 25.31 0.80 -53.40
CA THR A 195 25.17 1.19 -54.82
C THR A 195 23.71 0.95 -55.24
N GLY A 196 23.08 1.90 -55.94
CA GLY A 196 21.67 1.77 -56.36
C GLY A 196 21.48 1.33 -57.82
N THR A 197 20.23 1.15 -58.25
CA THR A 197 19.60 1.77 -59.45
C THR A 197 18.27 1.09 -59.81
N ALA A 198 17.24 1.91 -60.09
CA ALA A 198 16.01 1.67 -60.87
C ALA A 198 15.05 0.49 -60.59
N GLY A 199 13.80 0.86 -60.25
CA GLY A 199 12.68 0.67 -61.19
C GLY A 199 11.69 -0.46 -60.94
N GLY A 200 10.39 -0.14 -60.93
CA GLY A 200 9.29 -1.12 -61.04
C GLY A 200 8.08 -0.83 -60.15
N GLY A 201 7.19 0.06 -60.57
CA GLY A 201 5.92 0.31 -59.86
C GLY A 201 4.85 -0.75 -60.17
N SER A 202 3.96 -1.01 -59.20
CA SER A 202 2.70 -1.71 -59.43
C SER A 202 1.59 -1.11 -58.58
N LYS A 203 0.46 -0.77 -59.22
CA LYS A 203 -0.71 -0.15 -58.59
C LYS A 203 -1.70 -1.21 -58.13
N ARG A 204 -2.28 -1.07 -56.93
CA ARG A 204 -3.63 -1.62 -56.66
C ARG A 204 -4.38 -0.93 -55.51
N ASN A 205 -5.03 0.16 -55.87
CA ASN A 205 -6.39 0.60 -55.50
C ASN A 205 -7.06 -0.07 -54.28
N MET A 206 -7.42 0.73 -53.27
CA MET A 206 -8.60 0.51 -52.44
C MET A 206 -9.48 1.78 -52.43
N PRO A 207 -10.82 1.66 -52.39
CA PRO A 207 -11.73 2.79 -52.54
C PRO A 207 -11.92 3.59 -51.25
N VAL A 208 -12.04 4.91 -51.40
CA VAL A 208 -12.41 5.85 -50.33
C VAL A 208 -13.92 5.79 -50.12
N ILE A 209 -14.37 5.56 -48.89
CA ILE A 209 -15.77 5.77 -48.50
C ILE A 209 -15.92 7.21 -48.01
N VAL A 210 -16.58 8.03 -48.82
CA VAL A 210 -16.95 9.40 -48.48
C VAL A 210 -18.26 9.37 -47.67
N GLY A 211 -18.21 9.83 -46.42
CA GLY A 211 -19.38 10.06 -45.57
C GLY A 211 -19.47 11.54 -45.19
N SER A 212 -20.42 12.27 -45.76
CA SER A 212 -20.51 13.73 -45.62
C SER A 212 -21.42 14.18 -44.47
N ILE A 213 -20.88 15.08 -43.65
CA ILE A 213 -21.51 16.27 -43.03
C ILE A 213 -23.05 16.26 -42.92
N VAL A 214 -23.55 16.26 -41.68
CA VAL A 214 -24.66 17.15 -41.28
C VAL A 214 -24.32 17.79 -39.93
N VAL A 215 -24.10 19.11 -39.91
CA VAL A 215 -24.11 19.93 -38.70
C VAL A 215 -25.47 20.62 -38.63
N ALA A 216 -26.14 20.55 -37.48
CA ALA A 216 -27.36 21.32 -37.21
C ALA A 216 -27.34 21.85 -35.77
N LEU A 217 -27.20 23.17 -35.62
CA LEU A 217 -27.30 23.90 -34.35
C LEU A 217 -28.68 24.54 -34.23
N VAL A 218 -29.48 24.11 -33.24
CA VAL A 218 -30.65 24.83 -32.69
C VAL A 218 -30.70 24.44 -31.19
N ALA A 219 -30.25 25.26 -30.24
CA ALA A 219 -30.81 26.53 -29.74
C ALA A 219 -32.09 26.37 -28.88
N ILE A 220 -31.87 26.38 -27.56
CA ILE A 220 -32.67 27.00 -26.49
C ILE A 220 -34.21 26.77 -26.45
N GLY A 221 -34.66 26.08 -25.40
CA GLY A 221 -36.03 26.10 -24.88
C GLY A 221 -36.36 24.80 -24.11
N GLY A 222 -37.01 24.80 -22.94
CA GLY A 222 -37.57 25.91 -22.19
C GLY A 222 -38.97 25.66 -21.62
N LEU A 223 -39.12 24.68 -20.70
CA LEU A 223 -40.21 24.54 -19.71
C LEU A 223 -41.67 24.24 -20.21
N VAL A 224 -42.44 23.57 -19.33
CA VAL A 224 -43.92 23.48 -19.20
C VAL A 224 -44.70 22.33 -19.91
N ALA A 225 -44.87 21.25 -19.14
CA ALA A 225 -46.12 20.55 -18.74
C ALA A 225 -47.36 20.39 -19.66
N PHE A 226 -47.84 19.14 -19.74
CA PHE A 226 -49.26 18.66 -19.72
C PHE A 226 -49.19 17.14 -19.39
N LEU A 227 -49.60 16.61 -18.23
CA LEU A 227 -50.94 16.43 -17.60
C LEU A 227 -51.88 15.41 -18.27
N ASN A 228 -52.53 14.61 -17.39
CA ASN A 228 -53.47 13.45 -17.56
C ASN A 228 -52.79 12.09 -17.31
N MET A 229 -53.25 11.16 -16.45
CA MET A 229 -54.51 10.92 -15.70
C MET A 229 -54.16 10.14 -14.39
N ASP A 230 -54.95 9.98 -13.32
CA ASP A 230 -56.31 10.41 -12.92
C ASP A 230 -56.41 10.43 -11.35
N ASP A 231 -57.53 10.89 -10.77
CA ASP A 231 -57.80 10.98 -9.31
C ASP A 231 -58.31 9.67 -8.64
N ASP A 232 -57.80 9.33 -7.45
CA ASP A 232 -58.60 8.74 -6.33
C ASP A 232 -57.91 8.98 -4.94
N PRO A 233 -58.63 9.35 -3.86
CA PRO A 233 -58.01 9.80 -2.59
C PRO A 233 -58.00 8.74 -1.46
N GLY A 234 -56.81 8.39 -0.94
CA GLY A 234 -56.67 7.22 -0.03
C GLY A 234 -55.57 7.25 1.06
N ASN A 235 -55.41 8.35 1.81
CA ASN A 235 -54.85 8.41 3.18
C ASN A 235 -53.62 7.52 3.59
N GLY A 236 -52.43 8.12 3.58
CA GLY A 236 -51.61 8.15 4.81
C GLY A 236 -50.51 7.10 5.03
N LYS A 237 -49.27 7.41 4.60
CA LYS A 237 -48.09 7.59 5.48
C LYS A 237 -46.87 8.06 4.68
N GLY A 238 -46.10 8.98 5.26
CA GLY A 238 -44.87 9.47 4.65
C GLY A 238 -43.75 8.42 4.70
N GLY A 239 -43.00 8.34 3.62
CA GLY A 239 -41.75 7.61 3.51
C GLY A 239 -40.97 8.15 2.32
N ASP A 240 -39.94 8.94 2.58
CA ASP A 240 -38.99 9.35 1.54
C ASP A 240 -38.34 8.11 0.91
N PRO A 241 -38.33 7.98 -0.43
CA PRO A 241 -37.39 7.11 -1.09
C PRO A 241 -36.02 7.81 -1.09
N GLY A 242 -35.35 7.79 0.06
CA GLY A 242 -33.92 8.02 0.11
C GLY A 242 -33.24 6.85 -0.60
N SER A 243 -33.01 6.99 -1.91
CA SER A 243 -32.39 6.01 -2.80
C SER A 243 -30.95 5.72 -2.40
N SER A 244 -30.81 4.96 -1.31
CA SER A 244 -29.57 4.32 -0.90
C SER A 244 -29.37 3.10 -1.80
N GLU A 245 -28.94 3.34 -3.05
CA GLU A 245 -28.55 2.25 -3.94
C GLU A 245 -27.39 1.48 -3.32
N SER A 246 -27.76 0.38 -2.68
CA SER A 246 -26.85 -0.54 -2.03
C SER A 246 -26.18 -1.34 -3.11
N SER A 247 -24.86 -1.17 -3.26
CA SER A 247 -24.05 -1.81 -4.29
C SER A 247 -24.25 -3.33 -4.33
N VAL A 248 -25.01 -3.81 -5.30
CA VAL A 248 -25.02 -5.23 -5.67
C VAL A 248 -23.71 -5.51 -6.39
N ALA A 249 -22.91 -6.43 -5.86
CA ALA A 249 -21.68 -6.85 -6.51
C ALA A 249 -22.03 -7.59 -7.81
N GLY A 250 -21.64 -7.01 -8.96
CA GLY A 250 -21.80 -7.62 -10.28
C GLY A 250 -22.74 -6.88 -11.25
N GLU A 251 -23.31 -5.74 -10.87
CA GLU A 251 -24.11 -4.92 -11.80
C GLU A 251 -23.24 -3.94 -12.61
N HIS A 252 -23.66 -3.63 -13.83
CA HIS A 252 -22.99 -2.67 -14.72
C HIS A 252 -23.15 -1.24 -14.17
N LYS A 253 -22.07 -0.44 -14.19
CA LYS A 253 -22.11 0.97 -13.79
C LYS A 253 -22.26 1.89 -15.00
N PRO A 254 -23.43 2.55 -15.19
CA PRO A 254 -23.65 3.47 -16.31
C PRO A 254 -22.77 4.72 -16.20
N PRO A 255 -22.60 5.49 -17.30
CA PRO A 255 -21.54 6.48 -17.40
C PRO A 255 -21.85 7.80 -16.66
N GLU A 256 -20.90 8.23 -15.82
CA GLU A 256 -21.01 9.41 -14.94
C GLU A 256 -20.65 10.73 -15.65
N ARG A 257 -21.58 11.26 -16.46
CA ARG A 257 -21.37 12.49 -17.26
C ARG A 257 -21.24 13.79 -16.45
N ASN A 258 -21.35 13.74 -15.11
CA ASN A 258 -21.16 14.88 -14.21
C ASN A 258 -19.69 15.12 -13.83
N ARG A 259 -18.76 14.19 -14.11
CA ARG A 259 -17.34 14.30 -13.74
C ARG A 259 -16.51 15.01 -14.81
N THR A 260 -16.86 16.26 -15.09
CA THR A 260 -16.27 17.07 -16.16
C THR A 260 -14.94 17.74 -15.77
N MET A 261 -14.28 18.31 -16.78
CA MET A 261 -13.13 19.22 -16.68
C MET A 261 -13.32 20.40 -17.63
N GLU A 262 -12.74 21.55 -17.29
CA GLU A 262 -12.81 22.76 -18.12
C GLU A 262 -11.76 22.69 -19.24
N THR A 263 -12.10 23.15 -20.44
CA THR A 263 -11.19 23.14 -21.60
C THR A 263 -9.94 24.00 -21.40
N THR A 264 -10.06 25.04 -20.56
CA THR A 264 -8.95 25.91 -20.09
C THR A 264 -7.83 25.11 -19.41
N GLN A 265 -8.12 23.96 -18.81
CA GLN A 265 -7.08 23.12 -18.19
C GLN A 265 -6.14 22.46 -19.21
N CYS A 266 -6.51 22.45 -20.49
CA CYS A 266 -5.66 21.98 -21.58
C CYS A 266 -5.11 23.16 -22.42
N THR A 267 -5.91 24.19 -22.72
CA THR A 267 -5.44 25.34 -23.51
C THR A 267 -4.49 26.24 -22.73
N ASP A 268 -4.74 26.41 -21.43
CA ASP A 268 -3.98 27.30 -20.54
C ASP A 268 -3.11 26.44 -19.60
N ALA A 269 -2.60 25.32 -20.13
CA ALA A 269 -1.75 24.39 -19.41
C ALA A 269 -0.46 25.10 -18.96
N ARG A 270 -0.04 24.85 -17.71
CA ARG A 270 1.14 25.52 -17.15
C ARG A 270 2.40 25.11 -17.90
N GLU A 271 3.23 26.10 -18.24
CA GLU A 271 4.59 25.89 -18.74
C GLU A 271 5.36 24.92 -17.81
N ASP A 272 6.19 24.08 -18.42
CA ASP A 272 7.10 23.22 -17.68
C ASP A 272 8.26 24.04 -17.06
N THR A 273 8.77 23.59 -15.91
CA THR A 273 9.82 24.34 -15.18
C THR A 273 11.22 24.13 -15.77
N ASP A 274 11.45 22.99 -16.44
CA ASP A 274 12.75 22.64 -17.03
C ASP A 274 12.80 22.97 -18.54
N ASP A 275 11.67 22.96 -19.24
CA ASP A 275 11.56 23.27 -20.67
C ASP A 275 10.39 24.21 -21.01
N PRO A 276 10.63 25.54 -21.20
CA PRO A 276 9.57 26.51 -21.46
C PRO A 276 8.92 26.38 -22.85
N ALA A 277 9.38 25.46 -23.72
CA ALA A 277 8.69 25.10 -24.96
C ALA A 277 7.70 23.92 -24.77
N LYS A 278 7.45 23.52 -23.51
CA LYS A 278 6.53 22.46 -23.13
C LYS A 278 5.56 22.93 -22.05
N VAL A 279 4.44 22.25 -21.98
CA VAL A 279 3.42 22.44 -20.94
C VAL A 279 3.25 21.15 -20.13
N GLN A 280 2.78 21.27 -18.89
CA GLN A 280 2.52 20.14 -18.02
C GLN A 280 1.22 19.45 -18.41
N ALA A 281 1.29 18.14 -18.65
CA ALA A 281 0.13 17.30 -18.94
C ALA A 281 -0.96 17.44 -17.86
N PRO A 282 -2.21 17.79 -18.20
CA PRO A 282 -3.27 17.90 -17.22
C PRO A 282 -3.75 16.53 -16.73
N ASN A 283 -4.56 16.55 -15.67
CA ASN A 283 -5.11 15.34 -15.06
C ASN A 283 -6.48 15.00 -15.69
N PHE A 284 -6.48 13.99 -16.55
CA PHE A 284 -7.66 13.36 -17.12
C PHE A 284 -8.22 12.24 -16.22
N VAL A 285 -7.49 11.76 -15.23
CA VAL A 285 -7.92 10.63 -14.38
C VAL A 285 -9.17 10.99 -13.56
N TYR A 286 -10.10 10.04 -13.49
CA TYR A 286 -11.43 10.14 -12.91
C TYR A 286 -12.37 11.16 -13.59
N LYS A 287 -12.03 11.62 -14.79
CA LYS A 287 -12.91 12.44 -15.63
C LYS A 287 -13.72 11.57 -16.59
N ASP A 288 -14.86 12.11 -17.01
CA ASP A 288 -15.63 11.61 -18.15
C ASP A 288 -14.82 11.75 -19.45
N ILE A 289 -14.80 10.70 -20.28
CA ILE A 289 -14.00 10.67 -21.52
C ILE A 289 -14.43 11.70 -22.56
N LEU A 290 -15.70 12.12 -22.61
CA LEU A 290 -16.16 13.15 -23.55
C LEU A 290 -15.60 14.50 -23.13
N SER A 291 -15.64 14.81 -21.84
CA SER A 291 -15.03 16.01 -21.28
C SER A 291 -13.50 16.02 -21.45
N ALA A 292 -12.83 14.88 -21.25
CA ALA A 292 -11.40 14.73 -21.47
C ALA A 292 -11.00 14.95 -22.93
N LYS A 293 -11.71 14.31 -23.88
CA LYS A 293 -11.51 14.49 -25.32
C LYS A 293 -11.76 15.94 -25.76
N ALA A 294 -12.80 16.59 -25.24
CA ALA A 294 -13.10 18.00 -25.55
C ALA A 294 -11.97 18.94 -25.10
N CYS A 295 -11.41 18.72 -23.91
CA CYS A 295 -10.28 19.49 -23.40
C CYS A 295 -9.02 19.26 -24.25
N ALA A 296 -8.64 18.00 -24.50
CA ALA A 296 -7.47 17.68 -25.31
C ALA A 296 -7.56 18.21 -26.76
N LEU A 297 -8.75 18.11 -27.39
CA LEU A 297 -8.99 18.64 -28.74
C LEU A 297 -8.90 20.17 -28.78
N ALA A 298 -9.31 20.87 -27.73
CA ALA A 298 -9.18 22.33 -27.64
C ALA A 298 -7.71 22.80 -27.62
N ALA A 299 -6.79 21.98 -27.08
CA ALA A 299 -5.34 22.22 -27.08
C ALA A 299 -4.62 21.63 -28.31
N GLY A 300 -5.36 21.15 -29.32
CA GLY A 300 -4.74 20.54 -30.51
C GLY A 300 -4.05 19.20 -30.24
N TRP A 301 -4.37 18.53 -29.13
CA TRP A 301 -3.84 17.21 -28.78
C TRP A 301 -4.75 16.09 -29.27
N THR A 302 -4.18 14.88 -29.33
CA THR A 302 -4.89 13.67 -29.76
C THR A 302 -5.05 12.69 -28.60
N VAL A 303 -6.19 12.01 -28.54
CA VAL A 303 -6.53 11.04 -27.51
C VAL A 303 -6.82 9.68 -28.15
N LYS A 304 -6.02 8.68 -27.80
CA LYS A 304 -6.30 7.25 -28.02
C LYS A 304 -7.00 6.70 -26.78
N VAL A 305 -8.11 6.00 -26.98
CA VAL A 305 -8.86 5.35 -25.89
C VAL A 305 -8.52 3.87 -25.84
N ILE A 306 -8.40 3.34 -24.63
CA ILE A 306 -8.19 1.92 -24.35
C ILE A 306 -9.23 1.51 -23.31
N GLU A 307 -10.21 0.71 -23.71
CA GLU A 307 -11.20 0.16 -22.78
C GLU A 307 -10.57 -0.91 -21.87
N VAL A 308 -11.02 -0.94 -20.62
CA VAL A 308 -10.58 -1.87 -19.58
C VAL A 308 -11.82 -2.37 -18.85
N GLU A 309 -12.01 -3.68 -18.84
CA GLU A 309 -13.11 -4.36 -18.14
C GLU A 309 -13.04 -4.08 -16.63
N GLY A 310 -14.18 -3.77 -16.02
CA GLY A 310 -14.30 -3.55 -14.58
C GLY A 310 -15.37 -2.52 -14.19
N ASN A 311 -16.25 -2.92 -13.27
CA ASN A 311 -17.32 -2.08 -12.69
C ASN A 311 -16.89 -1.33 -11.41
N THR A 312 -15.58 -1.27 -11.12
CA THR A 312 -15.05 -0.44 -10.03
C THR A 312 -15.41 1.03 -10.26
N TYR A 313 -15.26 1.49 -11.50
CA TYR A 313 -15.59 2.83 -11.97
C TYR A 313 -16.78 2.78 -12.93
N ALA A 314 -17.39 3.92 -13.19
CA ALA A 314 -18.45 4.04 -14.19
C ALA A 314 -17.92 3.82 -15.62
N GLU A 315 -18.78 3.35 -16.53
CA GLU A 315 -18.52 3.37 -17.97
C GLU A 315 -17.97 4.75 -18.40
N ASP A 316 -17.06 4.77 -19.36
CA ASP A 316 -16.48 5.98 -19.95
C ASP A 316 -15.66 6.86 -18.98
N GLN A 317 -15.44 6.41 -17.73
CA GLN A 317 -14.59 7.10 -16.78
C GLN A 317 -13.11 6.75 -17.02
N VAL A 318 -12.27 7.77 -17.18
CA VAL A 318 -10.82 7.60 -17.32
C VAL A 318 -10.24 7.07 -16.00
N ILE A 319 -9.62 5.89 -16.03
CA ILE A 319 -9.02 5.22 -14.86
C ILE A 319 -7.51 5.44 -14.77
N ASP A 320 -6.85 5.72 -15.90
CA ASP A 320 -5.39 5.83 -16.02
C ASP A 320 -5.04 6.61 -17.30
N GLN A 321 -3.89 7.30 -17.31
CA GLN A 321 -3.47 8.14 -18.43
C GLN A 321 -1.96 8.02 -18.71
N PHE A 322 -1.60 8.14 -19.98
CA PHE A 322 -0.23 8.33 -20.43
C PHE A 322 -0.16 9.47 -21.47
N PRO A 323 0.78 10.42 -21.37
CA PRO A 323 1.69 10.67 -20.26
C PRO A 323 0.97 10.96 -18.94
N THR A 324 1.64 10.67 -17.82
CA THR A 324 1.14 10.94 -16.47
C THR A 324 0.92 12.43 -16.23
N SER A 325 -0.06 12.81 -15.41
CA SER A 325 -0.31 14.21 -15.04
C SER A 325 0.98 14.86 -14.50
N GLY A 326 1.24 16.11 -14.92
CA GLY A 326 2.45 16.86 -14.57
C GLY A 326 3.68 16.57 -15.45
N THR A 327 3.61 15.62 -16.38
CA THR A 327 4.72 15.35 -17.32
C THR A 327 4.81 16.45 -18.38
N ALA A 328 6.01 16.92 -18.71
CA ALA A 328 6.23 17.87 -19.80
C ALA A 328 5.83 17.27 -21.16
N VAL A 329 4.87 17.91 -21.85
CA VAL A 329 4.38 17.55 -23.19
C VAL A 329 4.48 18.75 -24.14
N ALA A 330 4.43 18.51 -25.44
CA ALA A 330 4.39 19.59 -26.43
C ALA A 330 3.12 20.44 -26.28
N GLU A 331 3.25 21.75 -26.45
CA GLU A 331 2.14 22.72 -26.38
C GLU A 331 1.01 22.38 -27.35
N GLU A 332 1.35 22.00 -28.60
CA GLU A 332 0.42 21.48 -29.60
C GLU A 332 0.82 20.06 -30.05
N GLY A 333 -0.15 19.29 -30.57
CA GLY A 333 0.12 17.99 -31.21
C GLY A 333 0.53 16.85 -30.28
N ALA A 334 0.43 17.02 -28.95
CA ALA A 334 0.69 15.95 -28.00
C ALA A 334 -0.25 14.74 -28.19
N HIS A 335 0.24 13.56 -27.81
CA HIS A 335 -0.49 12.30 -27.88
C HIS A 335 -0.76 11.76 -26.47
N PHE A 336 -2.02 11.50 -26.16
CA PHE A 336 -2.46 10.89 -24.91
C PHE A 336 -3.09 9.53 -25.15
N GLU A 337 -2.74 8.54 -24.33
CA GLU A 337 -3.47 7.29 -24.19
C GLU A 337 -4.28 7.34 -22.89
N LEU A 338 -5.60 7.32 -22.99
CA LEU A 338 -6.51 7.31 -21.84
C LEU A 338 -7.15 5.93 -21.73
N ARG A 339 -6.96 5.30 -20.58
CA ARG A 339 -7.62 4.03 -20.26
C ARG A 339 -8.94 4.34 -19.59
N ILE A 340 -10.03 3.75 -20.06
CA ILE A 340 -11.38 3.96 -19.52
C ILE A 340 -11.96 2.65 -18.99
N ALA A 341 -12.80 2.73 -17.96
CA ALA A 341 -13.60 1.58 -17.53
C ALA A 341 -14.77 1.35 -18.49
N THR A 342 -15.11 0.08 -18.75
CA THR A 342 -16.36 -0.28 -19.46
C THR A 342 -17.60 -0.19 -18.55
N GLY A 343 -17.41 -0.14 -17.23
CA GLY A 343 -18.51 -0.22 -16.27
C GLY A 343 -19.04 -1.63 -16.06
N ASP A 344 -18.66 -2.61 -16.87
CA ASP A 344 -19.05 -4.03 -16.75
C ASP A 344 -18.17 -4.77 -15.74
N PRO A 345 -18.71 -5.76 -14.99
CA PRO A 345 -17.88 -6.64 -14.17
C PRO A 345 -16.89 -7.44 -15.03
N ALA A 346 -15.67 -7.61 -14.50
CA ALA A 346 -14.60 -8.42 -15.09
C ALA A 346 -14.69 -9.91 -14.68
#